data_AF-A0A1L7CEF1-F1
#
_entry.id   AF-A0A1L7CEF1-F1
#
_cell.length_a   1.000
_cell.length_b   1.000
_cell.length_c   1.000
_cell.angle_alpha   90.00
_cell.angle_beta   90.00
_cell.angle_gamma   90.00
#
_symmetry.space_group_name_H-M   'P 1'
#
loop_
_entity.id
_entity.type
_entity.pdbx_description
1 polymer ?
#
loop_
_entity_poly.entity_id
_entity_poly.type
_entity_poly.pdbx_seq_one_letter_code
_entity_poly.pdbx_strand_id
1 'polypeptide(L)'
;MSCNCEGINDSLWELLDGDCSQERREEILAAIKQCPGCFEKYGIETEVRALVKQCCCQQAPSSLRESISIKIRRTQTTIVEFDS
;
A
#
# COMPACT_ATOMS: atom_id res chain seq x y z
N MET A 1 -8.17 -18.82 25.62
CA MET A 1 -8.76 -17.48 25.44
C MET A 1 -8.66 -17.12 23.97
N SER A 2 -9.78 -17.17 23.25
CA SER A 2 -9.88 -16.74 21.86
C SER A 2 -9.98 -15.21 21.81
N CYS A 3 -8.92 -14.51 21.42
CA CYS A 3 -9.07 -13.11 21.03
C CYS A 3 -9.92 -13.08 19.76
N ASN A 4 -10.99 -12.29 19.73
CA ASN A 4 -11.73 -12.06 18.49
C ASN A 4 -10.99 -11.00 17.66
N CYS A 5 -9.81 -11.38 17.19
CA CYS A 5 -8.84 -10.51 16.51
C CYS A 5 -9.28 -10.13 15.07
N GLU A 6 -10.42 -10.65 14.60
CA GLU A 6 -10.93 -10.47 13.24
C GLU A 6 -11.36 -9.03 12.95
N GLY A 7 -12.00 -8.35 13.92
CA GLY A 7 -12.44 -6.96 13.75
C GLY A 7 -11.31 -5.91 13.77
N ILE A 8 -10.12 -6.26 14.30
CA ILE A 8 -8.97 -5.35 14.34
C ILE A 8 -8.21 -5.37 13.01
N ASN A 9 -8.35 -6.43 12.21
CA ASN A 9 -7.58 -6.62 10.97
C ASN A 9 -7.90 -5.54 9.94
N ASP A 10 -9.17 -5.20 9.74
CA ASP A 10 -9.55 -4.12 8.82
C ASP A 10 -9.03 -2.76 9.28
N SER A 11 -9.08 -2.50 10.59
CA SER A 11 -8.52 -1.29 11.18
C SER A 11 -6.98 -1.24 11.07
N LEU A 12 -6.32 -2.40 11.13
CA LEU A 12 -4.88 -2.52 10.93
C LEU A 12 -4.50 -2.11 9.50
N TRP A 13 -5.25 -2.55 8.50
CA TRP A 13 -5.03 -2.15 7.10
C TRP A 13 -5.28 -0.66 6.89
N GLU A 14 -6.38 -0.12 7.43
CA GLU A 14 -6.68 1.32 7.41
C GLU A 14 -5.51 2.16 7.98
N LEU A 15 -4.94 1.72 9.10
CA LEU A 15 -3.78 2.33 9.72
C LEU A 15 -2.52 2.28 8.84
N LEU A 16 -2.27 1.16 8.17
CA LEU A 16 -1.05 0.93 7.40
C LEU A 16 -1.06 1.57 6.01
N ASP A 17 -2.24 1.72 5.42
CA ASP A 17 -2.44 2.38 4.13
C ASP A 17 -2.52 3.91 4.29
N GLY A 18 -2.75 4.39 5.52
CA GLY A 18 -2.78 5.81 5.84
C GLY A 18 -4.14 6.47 5.60
N ASP A 19 -5.19 5.67 5.46
CA ASP A 19 -6.56 6.10 5.21
C ASP A 19 -7.30 6.53 6.49
N CYS A 20 -6.58 6.76 7.59
CA CYS A 20 -7.14 7.18 8.88
C CYS A 20 -6.60 8.54 9.35
N SER A 21 -7.41 9.26 10.14
CA SER A 21 -6.98 10.46 10.87
C SER A 21 -5.98 10.13 11.99
N GLN A 22 -5.26 11.14 12.48
CA GLN A 22 -4.29 10.98 13.57
C GLN A 22 -4.94 10.45 14.86
N GLU A 23 -6.15 10.92 15.19
CA GLU A 23 -6.93 10.47 16.35
C GLU A 23 -7.29 8.99 16.21
N ARG A 24 -7.83 8.61 15.04
CA ARG A 24 -8.19 7.22 14.73
C ARG A 24 -6.99 6.27 14.80
N ARG A 25 -5.82 6.74 14.34
CA ARG A 25 -4.57 5.98 14.45
C ARG A 25 -4.21 5.63 15.89
N GLU A 26 -4.38 6.56 16.81
CA GLU A 26 -4.06 6.34 18.23
C GLU A 26 -5.04 5.35 18.88
N GLU A 27 -6.33 5.41 18.52
CA GLU A 27 -7.34 4.44 18.95
C GLU A 27 -6.99 3.02 18.50
N ILE A 28 -6.64 2.85 17.22
CA ILE A 28 -6.28 1.55 16.64
C ILE A 28 -5.02 1.00 17.31
N LEU A 29 -4.01 1.85 17.55
CA LEU A 29 -2.80 1.44 18.26
C LEU A 29 -3.08 1.02 19.71
N ALA A 30 -4.00 1.69 20.40
CA ALA A 30 -4.42 1.30 21.74
C ALA A 30 -5.16 -0.04 21.74
N ALA A 31 -5.99 -0.32 20.73
CA ALA A 31 -6.66 -1.60 20.56
C ALA A 31 -5.67 -2.74 20.25
N ILE A 32 -4.69 -2.49 19.39
CA ILE A 32 -3.64 -3.46 19.05
C ILE A 32 -2.80 -3.81 20.30
N LYS A 33 -2.45 -2.82 21.13
CA LYS A 33 -1.68 -3.05 22.38
C LYS A 33 -2.42 -3.90 23.42
N GLN A 34 -3.75 -3.89 23.41
CA GLN A 34 -4.56 -4.72 24.30
C GLN A 34 -4.55 -6.20 23.90
N CYS A 35 -4.11 -6.53 22.68
CA CYS A 35 -4.04 -7.88 22.18
C CYS A 35 -2.60 -8.25 21.73
N PRO A 36 -1.89 -9.14 22.45
CA PRO A 36 -0.51 -9.49 22.11
C PRO A 36 -0.36 -10.09 20.70
N GLY A 37 -1.36 -10.86 20.23
CA GLY A 37 -1.34 -11.42 18.87
C GLY A 37 -1.51 -10.38 17.76
N CYS A 38 -2.32 -9.33 17.99
CA CYS A 38 -2.43 -8.23 17.04
C CYS A 38 -1.17 -7.35 17.04
N PHE A 39 -0.56 -7.14 18.22
CA PHE A 39 0.66 -6.37 18.36
C PHE A 39 1.84 -7.00 17.60
N GLU A 40 2.01 -8.31 17.72
CA GLU A 40 3.04 -9.05 16.97
C GLU A 40 2.84 -8.92 15.46
N LYS A 41 1.59 -9.11 14.98
CA LYS A 41 1.24 -8.93 13.56
C LYS A 41 1.53 -7.52 13.04
N TYR A 42 1.16 -6.49 13.81
CA TYR A 42 1.43 -5.10 13.46
C TYR A 42 2.93 -4.82 13.35
N GLY A 43 3.73 -5.37 14.25
CA GLY A 43 5.20 -5.25 14.21
C GLY A 43 5.77 -5.83 12.92
N ILE A 44 5.42 -7.08 12.60
CA ILE A 44 5.87 -7.78 11.38
C ILE A 44 5.46 -6.99 10.14
N GLU A 45 4.20 -6.58 10.04
CA GLU A 45 3.68 -5.88 8.86
C GLU A 45 4.34 -4.51 8.66
N THR A 46 4.65 -3.80 9.75
CA THR A 46 5.37 -2.52 9.69
C THR A 46 6.81 -2.70 9.23
N GLU A 47 7.50 -3.73 9.71
CA GLU A 47 8.87 -4.07 9.26
C GLU A 47 8.89 -4.48 7.78
N VAL A 48 7.96 -5.33 7.36
CA VAL A 48 7.81 -5.75 5.95
C VAL A 48 7.56 -4.52 5.07
N ARG A 49 6.63 -3.63 5.43
CA ARG A 49 6.37 -2.40 4.67
C ARG A 49 7.58 -1.48 4.62
N ALA A 50 8.35 -1.36 5.71
CA ALA A 50 9.60 -0.59 5.72
C ALA A 50 10.64 -1.18 4.76
N LEU A 51 10.81 -2.51 4.75
CA LEU A 51 11.69 -3.22 3.82
C LEU A 51 11.26 -3.05 2.37
N VAL A 52 9.96 -3.22 2.07
CA VAL A 52 9.39 -3.01 0.73
C VAL A 52 9.64 -1.58 0.27
N LYS A 53 9.40 -0.59 1.14
CA LYS A 53 9.69 0.82 0.84
C LYS A 53 11.16 1.02 0.51
N GLN A 54 12.09 0.43 1.27
CA GLN A 54 13.51 0.51 0.98
C GLN A 54 13.88 -0.11 -0.39
N CYS A 55 13.30 -1.27 -0.72
CA CYS A 55 13.53 -1.94 -1.99
C CYS A 55 12.93 -1.18 -3.18
N CYS A 56 11.71 -0.63 -3.04
CA CYS A 56 11.03 0.15 -4.09
C CYS A 56 11.58 1.57 -4.25
N CYS A 57 12.41 2.05 -3.30
CA CYS A 57 13.18 3.28 -3.43
C CYS A 57 14.55 3.07 -4.11
N GLN A 58 14.93 1.84 -4.50
CA GLN A 58 16.00 1.67 -5.47
C GLN A 58 15.54 2.30 -6.79
N GLN A 59 16.20 3.40 -7.14
CA GLN A 59 15.94 4.23 -8.30
C GLN A 59 15.60 3.36 -9.52
N ALA A 60 14.36 3.45 -10.01
CA ALA A 60 13.97 2.76 -11.23
C ALA A 60 15.02 3.06 -12.31
N PRO A 61 15.66 2.03 -12.90
CA PRO A 61 16.76 2.25 -13.83
C PRO A 61 16.27 3.14 -14.98
N SER A 62 17.09 4.13 -15.35
CA SER A 62 16.77 5.13 -16.37
C SER A 62 16.27 4.50 -17.69
N SER A 63 16.78 3.31 -18.02
CA SER A 63 16.35 2.49 -19.16
C SER A 63 14.85 2.14 -19.15
N LEU A 64 14.23 1.95 -17.98
CA LEU A 64 12.81 1.67 -17.84
C LEU A 64 11.96 2.93 -18.07
N ARG A 65 12.44 4.10 -17.63
CA ARG A 65 11.78 5.40 -17.88
C ARG A 65 11.76 5.73 -19.37
N GLU A 66 12.88 5.54 -20.07
CA GLU A 66 12.95 5.74 -21.53
C GLU A 66 12.02 4.77 -22.29
N SER A 67 12.02 3.48 -21.89
CA SER A 67 11.15 2.47 -22.52
C SER A 67 9.66 2.75 -22.34
N ILE A 68 9.26 3.26 -21.15
CA ILE A 68 7.87 3.65 -20.87
C ILE A 68 7.48 4.90 -21.69
N SER A 69 8.36 5.91 -21.78
CA SER A 69 8.10 7.11 -22.57
C SER A 69 7.93 6.81 -24.07
N ILE A 70 8.67 5.84 -24.61
CA ILE A 70 8.53 5.38 -26.00
C ILE A 70 7.20 4.64 -26.21
N LYS A 71 6.78 3.80 -25.25
CA LYS A 71 5.54 3.03 -25.36
C LYS A 71 4.28 3.89 -25.24
N ILE A 72 4.27 4.91 -24.37
CA ILE A 72 3.09 5.79 -24.20
C ILE A 72 2.81 6.62 -25.47
N ARG A 73 3.85 7.03 -26.21
CA ARG A 73 3.67 7.73 -27.50
C ARG A 73 3.03 6.89 -28.61
N ARG A 74 2.92 5.57 -28.45
CA ARG A 74 2.37 4.67 -29.47
C ARG A 74 0.85 4.47 -29.40
N THR A 75 0.15 5.05 -28.43
CA THR A 75 -1.29 4.89 -28.24
C THR A 75 -2.08 6.15 -28.65
N GLN A 76 -1.72 6.77 -29.77
CA GLN A 76 -2.55 7.75 -30.47
C GLN A 76 -2.45 7.55 -31.99
N THR A 77 -2.84 6.38 -32.48
CA THR A 77 -3.23 6.21 -33.89
C THR A 77 -4.20 5.05 -33.96
N THR A 78 -5.28 5.18 -34.71
CA THR A 78 -6.51 4.36 -34.71
C THR A 78 -7.46 4.87 -33.62
N ILE A 79 -8.48 5.67 -33.90
CA ILE A 79 -9.50 5.52 -34.96
C ILE A 79 -9.84 6.91 -35.53
N VAL A 80 -9.65 7.11 -36.84
CA VAL A 80 -10.49 8.01 -37.64
C VAL A 80 -11.16 7.13 -38.69
N GLU A 81 -12.38 6.66 -38.41
CA GLU A 81 -13.31 6.30 -39.46
C GLU A 81 -14.15 7.55 -39.75
N PHE A 82 -13.77 8.23 -40.83
CA PHE A 82 -14.51 9.28 -41.48
C PHE A 82 -14.65 8.81 -42.93
N ASP A 83 -15.75 8.12 -43.26
CA ASP A 83 -16.24 8.07 -44.64
C ASP A 83 -17.74 7.70 -44.68
N SER A 84 -18.50 8.62 -45.31
CA SER A 84 -19.85 8.52 -45.90
C SER A 84 -21.10 8.45 -45.01
#